data_AF-A0A3C1YMM9-F1
#
_entry.id   AF-A0A3C1YMM9-F1
#
_cell.length_a   1.000
_cell.length_b   1.000
_cell.length_c   1.000
_cell.angle_alpha   90.00
_cell.angle_beta   90.00
_cell.angle_gamma   90.00
#
_symmetry.space_group_name_H-M   'P 1'
#
loop_
_entity.id
_entity.type
_entity.pdbx_description
1 polymer ?
#
loop_
_entity_poly.entity_id
_entity_poly.type
_entity_poly.pdbx_seq_one_letter_code
_entity_poly.pdbx_strand_id
1 'polypeptide(L)'
;MKNIVMYIITVTTVLFSQVSITTFVNPFIGTDRHGHVYPGATIPFGMVQLSPDNGTEGWDWTSGYHYSDSTIKGFSHTHFSGTGIGDLCDILIMPAVLTDPKGKNSSKFSHNDEAAEPGFYRVKLQSSNILAELTTTA
;
A
#
# COMPACT_ATOMS: atom_id res chain seq x y z
N MET A 1 -32.94 58.70 33.27
CA MET A 1 -32.46 57.97 32.08
C MET A 1 -31.35 57.04 32.51
N LYS A 2 -31.55 55.71 32.46
CA LYS A 2 -30.54 54.71 32.82
C LYS A 2 -30.14 53.97 31.54
N ASN A 3 -28.89 54.14 31.11
CA ASN A 3 -28.36 53.48 29.91
C ASN A 3 -27.98 52.05 30.27
N ILE A 4 -28.69 51.06 29.70
CA ILE A 4 -28.34 49.65 29.78
C ILE A 4 -27.28 49.39 28.71
N VAL A 5 -26.07 49.03 29.14
CA VAL A 5 -24.99 48.57 28.26
C VAL A 5 -25.06 47.04 28.23
N MET A 6 -25.31 46.49 27.04
CA MET A 6 -25.39 45.05 26.81
C MET A 6 -24.03 44.56 26.30
N TYR A 7 -23.35 43.74 27.11
CA TYR A 7 -22.10 43.08 26.72
C TYR A 7 -22.41 41.78 25.99
N ILE A 8 -21.99 41.68 24.73
CA ILE A 8 -22.06 40.44 23.95
C ILE A 8 -20.76 39.66 24.22
N ILE A 9 -20.87 38.51 24.88
CA ILE A 9 -19.77 37.56 25.06
C ILE A 9 -19.79 36.61 23.86
N THR A 10 -18.83 36.76 22.94
CA THR A 10 -18.58 35.78 21.89
C THR A 10 -17.71 34.65 22.44
N VAL A 11 -18.26 33.43 22.52
CA VAL A 11 -17.51 32.22 22.84
C VAL A 11 -16.91 31.68 21.54
N THR A 12 -15.58 31.76 21.41
CA THR A 12 -14.87 31.18 20.26
C THR A 12 -14.63 29.70 20.53
N THR A 13 -15.34 28.82 19.82
CA THR A 13 -15.05 27.38 19.85
C THR A 13 -13.78 27.10 19.05
N VAL A 14 -12.74 26.58 19.72
CA VAL A 14 -11.54 26.05 19.06
C VAL A 14 -11.84 24.62 18.60
N LEU A 15 -11.84 24.39 17.29
CA LEU A 15 -11.93 23.05 16.71
C LEU A 15 -10.53 22.43 16.73
N PHE A 16 -10.33 21.38 17.52
CA PHE A 16 -9.14 20.54 17.42
C PHE A 16 -9.36 19.50 16.30
N SER A 17 -8.55 19.55 15.24
CA SER A 17 -8.53 18.46 14.26
C SER A 17 -7.84 17.26 14.88
N GLN A 18 -8.54 16.13 14.98
CA GLN A 18 -7.92 14.87 15.38
C GLN A 18 -6.96 14.42 14.28
N VAL A 19 -5.67 14.26 14.62
CA VAL A 19 -4.69 13.68 13.69
C VAL A 19 -5.00 12.19 13.55
N SER A 20 -5.18 11.72 12.31
CA SER A 20 -5.35 10.28 12.06
C SER A 20 -4.03 9.57 12.31
N ILE A 21 -4.00 8.64 13.26
CA ILE A 21 -2.76 7.93 13.60
C ILE A 21 -2.21 7.08 12.44
N THR A 22 -3.06 6.72 11.47
CA THR A 22 -2.66 5.95 10.28
C THR A 22 -1.64 6.71 9.43
N THR A 23 -1.63 8.05 9.47
CA THR A 23 -0.71 8.87 8.67
C THR A 23 0.74 8.78 9.14
N PHE A 24 0.99 8.20 10.33
CA PHE A 24 2.35 7.96 10.82
C PHE A 24 2.96 6.66 10.30
N VAL A 25 2.16 5.77 9.72
CA VAL A 25 2.63 4.48 9.23
C VAL A 25 3.10 4.64 7.78
N ASN A 26 4.31 4.15 7.50
CA ASN A 26 4.83 4.02 6.15
C ASN A 26 5.10 2.53 5.86
N PRO A 27 4.23 1.85 5.09
CA PRO A 27 4.39 0.42 4.76
C PRO A 27 5.66 0.08 3.96
N PHE A 28 6.35 1.06 3.36
CA PHE A 28 7.61 0.83 2.66
C PHE A 28 8.82 0.73 3.60
N ILE A 29 8.68 1.07 4.88
CA ILE A 29 9.80 0.92 5.83
C ILE A 29 10.06 -0.58 6.04
N GLY A 30 11.24 -1.03 5.63
CA GLY A 30 11.66 -2.43 5.71
C GLY A 30 11.45 -3.24 4.43
N THR A 31 10.89 -2.65 3.37
CA THR A 31 10.77 -3.32 2.07
C THR A 31 12.06 -3.26 1.25
N ASP A 32 13.03 -2.43 1.66
CA ASP A 32 14.39 -2.40 1.09
C ASP A 32 15.36 -3.12 2.04
N ARG A 33 16.50 -3.56 1.49
CA ARG A 33 17.54 -4.30 2.22
C ARG A 33 16.92 -5.55 2.88
N HIS A 34 17.25 -5.81 4.15
CA HIS A 34 16.99 -7.11 4.80
C HIS A 34 15.81 -7.08 5.76
N GLY A 35 14.82 -6.20 5.53
CA GLY A 35 13.63 -6.12 6.37
C GLY A 35 12.58 -7.16 6.01
N HIS A 36 12.45 -7.47 4.72
CA HIS A 36 11.56 -8.51 4.17
C HIS A 36 10.09 -8.32 4.57
N VAL A 37 9.61 -7.09 4.67
CA VAL A 37 8.17 -6.82 4.82
C VAL A 37 7.53 -6.57 3.45
N TYR A 38 6.21 -6.46 3.40
CA TYR A 38 5.46 -6.17 2.18
C TYR A 38 4.70 -4.84 2.34
N PRO A 39 4.51 -4.05 1.25
CA PRO A 39 3.78 -2.78 1.30
C PRO A 39 2.27 -2.92 1.08
N GLY A 40 1.80 -4.12 0.73
CA GLY A 40 0.40 -4.42 0.40
C GLY A 40 -0.61 -4.15 1.51
N ALA A 41 -1.88 -4.19 1.12
CA ALA A 41 -2.99 -3.98 2.02
C ALA A 41 -3.21 -5.19 2.94
N THR A 42 -3.33 -4.93 4.23
CA THR A 42 -3.82 -5.89 5.22
C THR A 42 -4.48 -5.13 6.37
N ILE A 43 -5.39 -5.80 7.09
CA ILE A 43 -5.92 -5.31 8.37
C ILE A 43 -5.15 -5.94 9.53
N PRO A 44 -5.23 -5.41 10.77
CA PRO A 44 -4.59 -6.02 11.92
C PRO A 44 -5.00 -7.50 12.09
N PHE A 45 -4.02 -8.40 12.01
CA PHE A 45 -4.19 -9.86 12.13
C PHE A 45 -5.11 -10.48 11.05
N GLY A 46 -5.26 -9.83 9.90
CA GLY A 46 -6.07 -10.33 8.79
C GLY A 46 -5.49 -11.59 8.15
N MET A 47 -6.39 -12.46 7.64
CA MET A 47 -6.00 -13.67 6.90
C MET A 47 -5.34 -13.35 5.56
N VAL A 48 -5.72 -12.22 4.93
CA VAL A 48 -5.27 -11.79 3.60
C VAL A 48 -4.24 -10.68 3.73
N GLN A 49 -3.14 -10.82 3.00
CA GLN A 49 -2.09 -9.82 2.82
C GLN A 49 -2.01 -9.54 1.31
N LEU A 50 -2.88 -8.67 0.80
CA LEU A 50 -2.98 -8.43 -0.64
C LEU A 50 -1.90 -7.45 -1.08
N SER A 51 -0.83 -7.96 -1.69
CA SER A 51 0.42 -7.22 -1.95
C SER A 51 0.97 -7.45 -3.36
N PRO A 52 1.72 -6.49 -3.94
CA PRO A 52 2.51 -6.73 -5.14
C PRO A 52 3.60 -7.79 -4.94
N ASP A 53 3.75 -8.64 -5.95
CA ASP A 53 4.91 -9.50 -6.13
C ASP A 53 5.80 -8.94 -7.23
N ASN A 54 7.12 -8.85 -7.02
CA ASN A 54 8.04 -8.45 -8.08
C ASN A 54 8.30 -9.58 -9.10
N GLY A 55 8.20 -10.83 -8.65
CA GLY A 55 8.52 -12.03 -9.43
C GLY A 55 10.03 -12.32 -9.53
N THR A 56 10.86 -11.55 -8.84
CA THR A 56 12.26 -11.89 -8.59
C THR A 56 12.32 -12.84 -7.40
N GLU A 57 13.06 -13.93 -7.54
CA GLU A 57 13.27 -14.90 -6.47
C GLU A 57 14.61 -14.63 -5.77
N GLY A 58 14.64 -14.75 -4.45
CA GLY A 58 15.87 -14.55 -3.67
C GLY A 58 15.58 -14.36 -2.19
N TRP A 59 16.64 -14.36 -1.39
CA TRP A 59 16.54 -14.21 0.07
C TRP A 59 15.96 -12.85 0.49
N ASP A 60 16.26 -11.79 -0.25
CA ASP A 60 15.72 -10.45 0.03
C ASP A 60 14.25 -10.28 -0.45
N TRP A 61 13.73 -11.18 -1.30
CA TRP A 61 12.36 -11.13 -1.86
C TRP A 61 11.39 -12.10 -1.17
N THR A 62 11.70 -12.50 0.06
CA THR A 62 10.93 -13.53 0.78
C THR A 62 9.49 -13.13 1.09
N SER A 63 9.19 -11.83 1.11
CA SER A 63 7.83 -11.28 1.23
C SER A 63 7.13 -11.03 -0.11
N GLY A 64 7.71 -11.49 -1.23
CA GLY A 64 7.22 -11.22 -2.59
C GLY A 64 7.64 -9.86 -3.16
N TYR A 65 7.98 -8.88 -2.29
CA TYR A 65 8.34 -7.52 -2.68
C TYR A 65 9.69 -7.09 -2.11
N HIS A 66 10.52 -6.46 -2.95
CA HIS A 66 11.71 -5.73 -2.55
C HIS A 66 11.77 -4.39 -3.28
N TYR A 67 12.00 -3.31 -2.53
CA TYR A 67 11.95 -1.93 -3.01
C TYR A 67 12.98 -1.62 -4.11
N SER A 68 14.06 -2.40 -4.24
CA SER A 68 15.03 -2.17 -5.33
C SER A 68 14.54 -2.65 -6.70
N ASP A 69 13.42 -3.38 -6.79
CA ASP A 69 12.91 -3.88 -8.05
C ASP A 69 12.16 -2.79 -8.83
N SER A 70 12.01 -3.02 -10.13
CA SER A 70 11.30 -2.13 -11.07
C SER A 70 10.19 -2.85 -11.83
N THR A 71 9.90 -4.09 -11.46
CA THR A 71 8.90 -4.94 -12.10
C THR A 71 7.90 -5.45 -11.07
N ILE A 72 6.63 -5.53 -11.48
CA ILE A 72 5.57 -6.23 -10.75
C ILE A 72 5.09 -7.39 -11.62
N LYS A 73 5.08 -8.59 -11.05
CA LYS A 73 4.58 -9.83 -11.65
C LYS A 73 3.06 -9.93 -11.52
N GLY A 74 2.51 -9.42 -10.43
CA GLY A 74 1.09 -9.37 -10.13
C GLY A 74 0.86 -9.05 -8.66
N PHE A 75 -0.33 -9.37 -8.17
CA PHE A 75 -0.72 -9.17 -6.78
C PHE A 75 -1.26 -10.48 -6.22
N SER A 76 -0.60 -11.04 -5.21
CA SER A 76 -1.03 -12.26 -4.53
C SER A 76 -1.65 -11.94 -3.16
N HIS A 77 -2.33 -12.92 -2.57
CA HIS A 77 -3.24 -12.70 -1.44
C HIS A 77 -2.66 -13.13 -0.09
N THR A 78 -1.52 -13.81 -0.07
CA THR A 78 -0.88 -14.36 1.13
C THR A 78 0.60 -14.02 1.13
N HIS A 79 1.12 -13.49 2.24
CA HIS A 79 2.52 -13.10 2.37
C HIS A 79 3.03 -13.24 3.80
N PHE A 80 4.27 -13.67 3.94
CA PHE A 80 5.00 -13.55 5.20
C PHE A 80 5.65 -12.17 5.33
N SER A 81 5.77 -11.70 6.57
CA SER A 81 6.40 -10.41 6.90
C SER A 81 7.60 -10.64 7.81
N GLY A 82 8.81 -10.32 7.33
CA GLY A 82 10.05 -10.35 8.09
C GLY A 82 10.70 -11.73 8.22
N THR A 83 10.34 -12.70 7.36
CA THR A 83 10.90 -14.04 7.42
C THR A 83 12.26 -14.13 6.72
N GLY A 84 13.07 -15.12 7.10
CA GLY A 84 14.35 -15.42 6.44
C GLY A 84 14.25 -16.48 5.34
N ILE A 85 13.04 -16.96 5.05
CA ILE A 85 12.73 -17.95 4.02
C ILE A 85 11.37 -17.59 3.41
N GLY A 86 11.27 -17.80 2.09
CA GLY A 86 10.07 -17.49 1.31
C GLY A 86 9.12 -18.68 1.27
N ASP A 87 7.83 -18.37 1.28
CA ASP A 87 6.69 -19.25 1.04
C ASP A 87 5.49 -18.33 0.71
N LEU A 88 4.28 -18.87 0.54
CA LEU A 88 3.07 -18.13 0.19
C LEU A 88 3.19 -17.48 -1.21
N CYS A 89 2.79 -16.21 -1.35
CA CYS A 89 2.54 -15.55 -2.64
C CYS A 89 1.43 -16.26 -3.45
N ASP A 90 0.38 -16.70 -2.77
CA ASP A 90 -0.70 -17.50 -3.38
C ASP A 90 -1.77 -16.65 -4.07
N ILE A 91 -2.39 -17.22 -5.10
CA ILE A 91 -3.49 -16.60 -5.85
C ILE A 91 -3.05 -15.28 -6.50
N LEU A 92 -2.13 -15.38 -7.45
CA LEU A 92 -1.59 -14.23 -8.18
C LEU A 92 -2.57 -13.72 -9.24
N ILE A 93 -2.94 -12.43 -9.14
CA ILE A 93 -3.76 -11.73 -10.13
C ILE A 93 -2.94 -10.61 -10.78
N MET A 94 -2.91 -10.60 -12.11
CA MET A 94 -2.29 -9.52 -12.89
C MET A 94 -3.33 -8.91 -13.84
N PRO A 95 -3.74 -7.64 -13.66
CA PRO A 95 -4.61 -6.97 -14.61
C PRO A 95 -3.86 -6.73 -15.93
N ALA A 96 -4.52 -7.01 -17.05
CA ALA A 96 -3.91 -6.95 -18.37
C ALA A 96 -4.87 -6.37 -19.41
N VAL A 97 -4.31 -5.78 -20.46
CA VAL A 97 -5.05 -5.40 -21.67
C VAL A 97 -4.84 -6.51 -22.70
N LEU A 98 -5.92 -7.19 -23.10
CA LEU A 98 -5.88 -8.38 -23.97
C LEU A 98 -5.30 -8.12 -25.37
N THR A 99 -5.16 -6.87 -25.77
CA THR A 99 -4.56 -6.48 -27.05
C THR A 99 -3.03 -6.42 -27.01
N ASP A 100 -2.37 -6.69 -25.88
CA ASP A 100 -0.91 -6.75 -25.82
C ASP A 100 -0.40 -8.05 -26.49
N PRO A 101 0.19 -7.98 -27.69
CA PRO A 101 0.63 -9.16 -28.44
C PRO A 101 1.81 -9.88 -27.77
N LYS A 102 2.43 -9.31 -26.74
CA LYS A 102 3.57 -9.91 -26.03
C LYS A 102 3.18 -10.73 -24.81
N GLY A 103 1.90 -10.76 -24.41
CA GLY A 103 1.41 -11.58 -23.29
C GLY A 103 2.25 -11.42 -22.02
N LYS A 104 2.77 -10.21 -21.76
CA LYS A 104 3.67 -10.01 -20.63
C LYS A 104 2.87 -10.06 -19.34
N ASN A 105 3.01 -11.18 -18.64
CA ASN A 105 2.47 -11.39 -17.28
C ASN A 105 3.31 -10.63 -16.24
N SER A 106 3.66 -9.37 -16.52
CA SER A 106 4.35 -8.43 -15.63
C SER A 106 4.32 -7.02 -16.21
N SER A 107 4.47 -6.01 -15.35
CA SER A 107 4.57 -4.61 -15.74
C SER A 107 5.77 -3.95 -15.07
N LYS A 108 6.38 -2.99 -15.77
CA LYS A 108 7.22 -1.99 -15.11
C LYS A 108 6.38 -1.09 -14.21
N PHE A 109 7.00 -0.60 -13.14
CA PHE A 109 6.43 0.39 -12.23
C PHE A 109 7.53 1.35 -11.73
N SER A 110 7.13 2.41 -11.04
CA SER A 110 8.02 3.35 -10.38
C SER A 110 7.44 3.72 -9.03
N HIS A 111 8.28 3.84 -7.99
CA HIS A 111 7.86 4.31 -6.67
C HIS A 111 7.26 5.72 -6.67
N ASN A 112 7.54 6.54 -7.68
CA ASN A 112 6.89 7.84 -7.85
C ASN A 112 5.39 7.74 -8.14
N ASP A 113 4.96 6.62 -8.74
CA ASP A 113 3.58 6.29 -9.06
C ASP A 113 3.04 5.15 -8.16
N GLU A 114 3.62 4.98 -6.98
CA GLU A 114 3.27 3.96 -5.99
C GLU A 114 2.93 4.63 -4.66
N ALA A 115 1.92 4.12 -3.95
CA ALA A 115 1.63 4.59 -2.59
C ALA A 115 1.02 3.47 -1.75
N ALA A 116 1.28 3.53 -0.45
CA ALA A 116 0.75 2.59 0.53
C ALA A 116 0.43 3.31 1.84
N GLU A 117 -0.64 2.88 2.48
CA GLU A 117 -1.06 3.31 3.82
C GLU A 117 -1.75 2.13 4.53
N PRO A 118 -1.99 2.18 5.85
CA PRO A 118 -2.64 1.07 6.54
C PRO A 118 -3.96 0.63 5.87
N GLY A 119 -4.00 -0.62 5.40
CA GLY A 119 -5.17 -1.21 4.74
C GLY A 119 -5.32 -0.87 3.25
N PHE A 120 -4.37 -0.16 2.62
CA PHE A 120 -4.46 0.25 1.23
C PHE A 120 -3.10 0.26 0.51
N TYR A 121 -3.10 -0.18 -0.75
CA TYR A 121 -1.96 -0.08 -1.64
C TYR A 121 -2.42 0.32 -3.04
N ARG A 122 -1.64 1.17 -3.72
CA ARG A 122 -1.85 1.50 -5.13
C ARG A 122 -0.55 1.58 -5.91
N VAL A 123 -0.63 1.22 -7.19
CA VAL A 123 0.50 1.38 -8.12
C VAL A 123 0.02 1.55 -9.56
N LYS A 124 0.73 2.38 -10.31
CA LYS A 124 0.56 2.45 -11.76
C LYS A 124 1.42 1.40 -12.47
N LEU A 125 0.75 0.48 -13.16
CA LEU A 125 1.37 -0.50 -14.05
C LEU A 125 1.71 0.20 -15.37
N GLN A 126 2.95 0.69 -15.48
CA GLN A 126 3.38 1.57 -16.58
C GLN A 126 3.32 0.89 -17.95
N SER A 127 3.48 -0.43 -18.02
CA SER A 127 3.47 -1.16 -19.30
C SER A 127 2.08 -1.24 -19.94
N SER A 128 1.02 -1.25 -19.13
CA SER A 128 -0.37 -1.32 -19.57
C SER A 128 -1.16 -0.02 -19.30
N ASN A 129 -0.54 0.95 -18.64
CA ASN A 129 -1.17 2.19 -18.16
C ASN A 129 -2.42 1.93 -17.30
N ILE A 130 -2.40 0.85 -16.52
CA ILE A 130 -3.46 0.48 -15.58
C ILE A 130 -3.09 1.00 -14.19
N LEU A 131 -4.04 1.62 -13.48
CA LEU A 131 -3.93 1.88 -12.05
C LEU A 131 -4.53 0.69 -11.29
N ALA A 132 -3.73 0.06 -10.43
CA ALA A 132 -4.18 -1.01 -9.54
C ALA A 132 -4.31 -0.46 -8.12
N GLU A 133 -5.43 -0.76 -7.46
CA GLU A 133 -5.74 -0.34 -6.08
C GLU A 133 -6.23 -1.56 -5.30
N LEU A 134 -5.70 -1.75 -4.09
CA LEU A 134 -5.89 -2.95 -3.28
C LEU A 134 -6.34 -2.54 -1.87
N THR A 135 -7.28 -3.30 -1.30
CA THR A 135 -7.68 -3.21 0.11
C THR A 135 -8.11 -4.60 0.61
N THR A 136 -8.32 -4.74 1.91
CA THR A 136 -8.69 -6.01 2.56
C THR A 136 -9.76 -5.79 3.63
N THR A 137 -10.43 -6.86 4.06
CA THR A 137 -11.51 -6.81 5.07
C THR A 137 -11.20 -7.70 6.27
N ALA A 138 -12.05 -7.60 7.29
CA ALA A 138 -12.13 -8.54 8.41
C ALA A 138 -12.78 -9.88 8.01
#